data_AF-A0A2E3ZPN4-F1
#
_entry.id   AF-A0A2E3ZPN4-F1
#
_cell.length_a   1.000
_cell.length_b   1.000
_cell.length_c   1.000
_cell.angle_alpha   90.00
_cell.angle_beta   90.00
_cell.angle_gamma   90.00
#
_symmetry.space_group_name_H-M   'P 1'
#
loop_
_entity.id
_entity.type
_entity.pdbx_description
1 polymer ?
#
loop_
_entity_poly.entity_id
_entity_poly.type
_entity_poly.pdbx_seq_one_letter_code
_entity_poly.pdbx_strand_id
1 'polypeptide(L)'
;MKDLKFGVQFLLVTYLFSFPFVNYVSAQSDVEKQNGVLMPHLQLSHAGAKGDIKKRMENMKAIGTGMKRIGVIVRGRKPFDGSIVAAASERIALNGRGAIELFSKNSQGRFSRASPKIWADWEEFSRSMNAMVRAATVLAEAGRAGNEEAVKSGYRALGKTCSGCHRNFREKKKRYP
;
A
#
# COMPACT_ATOMS: atom_id res chain seq x y z
N MET A 1 -63.78 13.48 -34.57
CA MET A 1 -63.63 12.70 -35.82
C MET A 1 -62.17 12.30 -35.96
N LYS A 2 -61.93 10.99 -36.10
CA LYS A 2 -60.72 10.31 -36.62
C LYS A 2 -59.57 10.03 -35.65
N ASP A 3 -59.72 8.86 -35.03
CA ASP A 3 -58.69 7.90 -34.67
C ASP A 3 -57.56 7.76 -35.70
N LEU A 4 -56.34 7.45 -35.25
CA LEU A 4 -55.42 6.54 -35.95
C LEU A 4 -54.31 6.03 -35.01
N LYS A 5 -54.43 4.74 -34.69
CA LYS A 5 -53.44 3.87 -34.06
C LYS A 5 -52.52 3.29 -35.15
N PHE A 6 -51.21 3.26 -34.95
CA PHE A 6 -50.25 2.30 -35.53
C PHE A 6 -48.98 2.39 -34.66
N GLY A 7 -48.49 1.38 -33.96
CA GLY A 7 -48.32 -0.01 -34.38
C GLY A 7 -46.90 -0.16 -34.93
N VAL A 8 -45.87 -0.17 -34.08
CA VAL A 8 -44.49 -0.45 -34.50
C VAL A 8 -44.04 -1.77 -33.90
N GLN A 9 -43.83 -2.68 -34.84
CA GLN A 9 -43.50 -4.09 -34.78
C GLN A 9 -42.25 -4.38 -33.95
N PHE A 10 -42.40 -5.31 -33.00
CA PHE A 10 -41.31 -6.09 -32.42
C PHE A 10 -40.63 -6.90 -33.53
N LEU A 11 -39.34 -6.64 -33.81
CA LEU A 11 -38.51 -7.54 -34.60
C LEU A 11 -37.46 -8.19 -33.69
N LEU A 12 -37.73 -9.46 -33.42
CA LEU A 12 -36.81 -10.45 -32.86
C LEU A 12 -35.66 -10.69 -33.82
N VAL A 13 -34.43 -10.37 -33.41
CA VAL A 13 -33.22 -10.88 -34.05
C VAL A 13 -32.59 -11.89 -33.10
N THR A 14 -32.96 -13.16 -33.32
CA THR A 14 -32.32 -14.33 -32.71
C THR A 14 -30.93 -14.50 -33.32
N TYR A 15 -29.89 -14.08 -32.60
CA TYR A 15 -28.52 -14.34 -32.98
C TYR A 15 -28.02 -15.60 -32.27
N LEU A 16 -28.03 -16.72 -32.99
CA LEU A 16 -27.47 -17.99 -32.58
C LEU A 16 -25.95 -17.95 -32.73
N PHE A 17 -25.23 -17.61 -31.65
CA PHE A 17 -23.81 -17.93 -31.52
C PHE A 17 -23.65 -19.24 -30.75
N SER A 18 -23.55 -20.32 -31.50
CA SER A 18 -23.06 -21.61 -31.02
C SER A 18 -21.58 -21.50 -30.66
N PHE A 19 -21.26 -21.39 -29.37
CA PHE A 19 -19.92 -21.68 -28.86
C PHE A 19 -19.92 -23.02 -28.14
N PRO A 20 -19.04 -23.96 -28.50
CA PRO A 20 -19.02 -25.29 -27.91
C PRO A 20 -18.62 -25.23 -26.44
N PHE A 21 -19.48 -25.87 -25.65
CA PHE A 21 -19.33 -26.24 -24.26
C PHE A 21 -18.15 -27.22 -24.11
N VAL A 22 -17.04 -26.78 -23.53
CA VAL A 22 -16.00 -27.69 -23.03
C VAL A 22 -15.96 -27.58 -21.51
N ASN A 23 -16.49 -28.60 -20.87
CA ASN A 23 -16.23 -28.94 -19.47
C ASN A 23 -14.77 -29.35 -19.34
N TYR A 24 -14.02 -28.68 -18.46
CA TYR A 24 -12.76 -29.20 -17.96
C TYR A 24 -12.79 -29.18 -16.44
N VAL A 25 -13.40 -30.24 -15.89
CA VAL A 25 -13.29 -30.63 -14.49
C VAL A 25 -12.04 -31.51 -14.35
N SER A 26 -11.34 -31.30 -13.22
CA SER A 26 -10.30 -32.14 -12.61
C SER A 26 -8.94 -32.29 -13.33
N ALA A 27 -7.93 -31.62 -12.80
CA ALA A 27 -6.62 -32.22 -12.51
C ALA A 27 -5.80 -31.23 -11.66
N GLN A 28 -5.99 -31.25 -10.34
CA GLN A 28 -5.19 -30.48 -9.38
C GLN A 28 -4.51 -31.37 -8.35
N SER A 29 -4.25 -32.62 -8.71
CA SER A 29 -3.26 -33.48 -8.07
C SER A 29 -2.11 -33.67 -9.07
N ASP A 30 -0.91 -33.87 -8.56
CA ASP A 30 0.24 -34.41 -9.33
C ASP A 30 1.11 -33.40 -10.09
N VAL A 31 1.69 -32.43 -9.37
CA VAL A 31 3.05 -31.93 -9.71
C VAL A 31 3.89 -31.81 -8.44
N GLU A 32 4.17 -32.95 -7.82
CA GLU A 32 5.32 -33.13 -6.94
C GLU A 32 6.07 -34.39 -7.36
N LYS A 33 7.05 -34.22 -8.27
CA LYS A 33 8.29 -35.02 -8.33
C LYS A 33 9.26 -34.46 -9.37
N GLN A 34 10.24 -33.73 -8.83
CA GLN A 34 11.66 -33.79 -9.16
C GLN A 34 12.03 -34.10 -10.61
N ASN A 35 12.36 -33.06 -11.37
CA ASN A 35 13.42 -33.08 -12.39
C ASN A 35 13.96 -31.65 -12.59
N GLY A 36 15.13 -31.39 -12.00
CA GLY A 36 16.22 -30.66 -12.66
C GLY A 36 16.05 -29.22 -13.15
N VAL A 37 15.08 -28.42 -12.69
CA VAL A 37 15.05 -26.98 -13.00
C VAL A 37 15.63 -26.19 -11.84
N LEU A 38 16.78 -25.57 -12.11
CA LEU A 38 17.41 -24.47 -11.39
C LEU A 38 16.33 -23.57 -10.75
N MET A 39 16.12 -23.73 -9.44
CA MET A 39 15.21 -22.86 -8.69
C MET A 39 15.66 -21.42 -8.89
N PRO A 40 14.84 -20.53 -9.46
CA PRO A 40 15.19 -19.12 -9.52
C PRO A 40 15.31 -18.68 -8.07
N HIS A 41 16.46 -18.08 -7.73
CA HIS A 41 16.78 -17.56 -6.40
C HIS A 41 15.52 -16.99 -5.78
N LEU A 42 15.03 -17.66 -4.72
CA LEU A 42 13.75 -17.37 -4.10
C LEU A 42 13.72 -15.89 -3.74
N GLN A 43 13.15 -15.07 -4.63
CA GLN A 43 12.90 -13.69 -4.34
C GLN A 43 11.90 -13.75 -3.21
N LEU A 44 12.32 -13.37 -1.99
CA LEU A 44 11.41 -13.24 -0.86
C LEU A 44 10.43 -12.12 -1.19
N SER A 45 9.41 -12.49 -1.96
CA SER A 45 8.23 -11.70 -2.16
C SER A 45 7.54 -11.66 -0.80
N HIS A 46 7.00 -10.50 -0.45
CA HIS A 46 6.17 -10.39 0.74
C HIS A 46 4.86 -11.19 0.62
N ALA A 47 4.66 -11.91 -0.49
CA ALA A 47 3.47 -12.72 -0.77
C ALA A 47 3.24 -13.83 0.27
N GLY A 48 4.29 -14.26 0.99
CA GLY A 48 4.18 -15.24 2.07
C GLY A 48 3.87 -14.66 3.46
N ALA A 49 3.82 -13.33 3.63
CA ALA A 49 3.58 -12.73 4.93
C ALA A 49 2.13 -12.97 5.41
N LYS A 50 1.98 -13.36 6.67
CA LYS A 50 0.68 -13.57 7.35
C LYS A 50 0.64 -12.79 8.67
N GLY A 51 -0.54 -12.69 9.28
CA GLY A 51 -0.72 -12.06 10.59
C GLY A 51 -0.21 -10.62 10.66
N ASP A 52 0.41 -10.27 11.79
CA ASP A 52 0.90 -8.91 12.08
C ASP A 52 1.92 -8.41 11.05
N ILE A 53 2.74 -9.31 10.51
CA ILE A 53 3.71 -8.96 9.45
C ILE A 53 3.00 -8.42 8.21
N LYS A 54 1.92 -9.09 7.77
CA LYS A 54 1.14 -8.64 6.61
C LYS A 54 0.44 -7.31 6.90
N LYS A 55 -0.22 -7.21 8.06
CA LYS A 55 -0.97 -6.00 8.45
C LYS A 55 -0.06 -4.76 8.54
N ARG A 56 1.11 -4.87 9.19
CA ARG A 56 2.03 -3.72 9.30
C ARG A 56 2.56 -3.28 7.94
N MET A 57 2.76 -4.25 7.06
CA MET A 57 3.23 -4.01 5.71
C MET A 57 2.19 -3.28 4.85
N GLU A 58 0.92 -3.62 5.02
CA GLU A 58 -0.21 -2.90 4.41
C GLU A 58 -0.28 -1.46 4.91
N ASN A 59 -0.16 -1.24 6.22
CA ASN A 59 -0.09 0.11 6.79
C ASN A 59 1.09 0.91 6.20
N MET A 60 2.27 0.30 6.11
CA MET A 60 3.45 0.94 5.51
C MET A 60 3.29 1.24 4.01
N LYS A 61 2.59 0.38 3.27
CA LYS A 61 2.25 0.62 1.85
C LYS A 61 1.26 1.77 1.72
N ALA A 62 0.26 1.84 2.59
CA ALA A 62 -0.71 2.94 2.64
C ALA A 62 -0.01 4.27 2.97
N ILE A 63 0.89 4.29 3.95
CA ILE A 63 1.75 5.45 4.27
C ILE A 63 2.54 5.90 3.04
N GLY A 64 3.25 4.98 2.39
CA GLY A 64 4.03 5.28 1.18
C GLY A 64 3.16 5.82 0.03
N THR A 65 1.91 5.41 -0.05
CA THR A 65 0.94 5.89 -1.05
C THR A 65 0.49 7.32 -0.74
N GLY A 66 0.19 7.62 0.53
CA GLY A 66 -0.09 8.99 0.98
C GLY A 66 1.07 9.94 0.70
N MET A 67 2.30 9.50 1.00
CA MET A 67 3.51 10.29 0.74
C MET A 67 3.71 10.61 -0.75
N LYS A 68 3.39 9.66 -1.64
CA LYS A 68 3.43 9.89 -3.10
C LYS A 68 2.37 10.90 -3.55
N ARG A 69 1.15 10.83 -3.00
CA ARG A 69 0.06 11.77 -3.30
C ARG A 69 0.43 13.20 -2.92
N ILE A 70 0.96 13.41 -1.72
CA ILE A 70 1.43 14.74 -1.31
C ILE A 70 2.63 15.17 -2.18
N GLY A 71 3.52 14.22 -2.49
CA GLY A 71 4.73 14.51 -3.26
C GLY A 71 4.50 14.94 -4.70
N VAL A 72 3.38 14.59 -5.34
CA VAL A 72 3.05 15.15 -6.67
C VAL A 72 2.61 16.61 -6.58
N ILE A 73 1.94 17.01 -5.50
CA ILE A 73 1.53 18.40 -5.23
C ILE A 73 2.77 19.24 -4.90
N VAL A 74 3.59 18.82 -3.94
CA VAL A 74 4.80 19.54 -3.49
C VAL A 74 5.82 19.77 -4.61
N ARG A 75 5.84 18.89 -5.63
CA ARG A 75 6.71 19.01 -6.80
C ARG A 75 6.07 19.77 -7.98
N GLY A 76 4.91 20.41 -7.77
CA GLY A 76 4.22 21.19 -8.81
C GLY A 76 3.67 20.35 -9.96
N ARG A 77 3.55 19.02 -9.82
CA ARG A 77 2.95 18.15 -10.86
C ARG A 77 1.42 18.15 -10.82
N LYS A 78 0.84 18.70 -9.77
CA LYS A 78 -0.58 19.01 -9.61
C LYS A 78 -0.69 20.37 -8.93
N PRO A 79 -1.78 21.13 -9.17
CA PRO A 79 -2.08 22.34 -8.42
C PRO A 79 -2.10 22.07 -6.90
N PHE A 80 -1.80 23.10 -6.13
CA PHE A 80 -1.90 23.01 -4.67
C PHE A 80 -3.35 22.73 -4.25
N ASP A 81 -3.53 21.70 -3.44
CA ASP A 81 -4.80 21.34 -2.82
C ASP A 81 -4.53 20.94 -1.36
N GLY A 82 -4.74 21.89 -0.46
CA GLY A 82 -4.52 21.72 0.97
C GLY A 82 -5.39 20.62 1.58
N SER A 83 -6.59 20.36 1.02
CA SER A 83 -7.50 19.32 1.50
C SER A 83 -6.95 17.91 1.21
N ILE A 84 -6.37 17.71 0.03
CA ILE A 84 -5.69 16.45 -0.32
C ILE A 84 -4.47 16.24 0.56
N VAL A 85 -3.70 17.30 0.84
CA VAL A 85 -2.53 17.22 1.73
C VAL A 85 -2.97 16.84 3.15
N ALA A 86 -4.01 17.48 3.68
CA ALA A 86 -4.56 17.20 5.00
C ALA A 86 -5.01 15.74 5.13
N ALA A 87 -5.92 15.31 4.25
CA ALA A 87 -6.48 13.96 4.29
C ALA A 87 -5.40 12.86 4.11
N ALA A 88 -4.44 13.06 3.20
CA ALA A 88 -3.35 12.12 3.02
C ALA A 88 -2.44 12.03 4.25
N SER A 89 -2.16 13.16 4.89
CA SER A 89 -1.29 13.23 6.07
C SER A 89 -1.95 12.64 7.32
N GLU A 90 -3.25 12.87 7.51
CA GLU A 90 -4.04 12.21 8.55
C GLU A 90 -4.04 10.69 8.37
N ARG A 91 -4.21 10.21 7.14
CA ARG A 91 -4.15 8.78 6.85
C ARG A 91 -2.75 8.20 7.11
N ILE A 92 -1.67 8.96 6.86
CA ILE A 92 -0.31 8.55 7.25
C ILE A 92 -0.22 8.40 8.77
N ALA A 93 -0.68 9.39 9.53
CA ALA A 93 -0.65 9.35 11.00
C ALA A 93 -1.44 8.16 11.55
N LEU A 94 -2.64 7.90 11.04
CA LEU A 94 -3.49 6.78 11.45
C LEU A 94 -2.81 5.42 11.20
N ASN A 95 -2.32 5.19 9.98
CA ASN A 95 -1.59 3.97 9.65
C ASN A 95 -0.29 3.83 10.47
N GLY A 96 0.36 4.95 10.81
CA GLY A 96 1.56 4.97 11.64
C GLY A 96 1.29 4.44 13.05
N ARG A 97 0.22 4.92 13.71
CA ARG A 97 -0.21 4.43 15.03
C ARG A 97 -0.53 2.94 14.99
N GLY A 98 -1.38 2.52 14.04
CA GLY A 98 -1.75 1.11 13.90
C GLY A 98 -0.57 0.21 13.50
N ALA A 99 0.47 0.73 12.85
CA ALA A 99 1.64 -0.06 12.50
C ALA A 99 2.54 -0.38 13.70
N ILE A 100 2.69 0.54 14.68
CA ILE A 100 3.56 0.31 15.85
C ILE A 100 3.13 -0.95 16.62
N GLU A 101 1.82 -1.10 16.85
CA GLU A 101 1.23 -2.21 17.60
C GLU A 101 1.51 -3.58 16.95
N LEU A 102 1.77 -3.59 15.64
CA LEU A 102 2.00 -4.80 14.83
C LEU A 102 3.49 -5.20 14.76
N PHE A 103 4.35 -4.57 15.56
CA PHE A 103 5.73 -5.01 15.81
C PHE A 103 5.85 -5.79 17.13
N SER A 104 4.87 -6.66 17.42
CA SER A 104 4.88 -7.63 18.52
C SER A 104 6.10 -8.58 18.46
N LYS A 105 6.57 -9.12 19.60
CA LYS A 105 7.79 -9.96 19.64
C LYS A 105 7.73 -11.20 18.74
N ASN A 106 6.54 -11.75 18.53
CA ASN A 106 6.26 -12.91 17.67
C ASN A 106 6.12 -12.55 16.17
N SER A 107 6.23 -11.28 15.81
CA SER A 107 6.13 -10.82 14.42
C SER A 107 7.49 -10.74 13.70
N GLN A 108 8.49 -11.45 14.23
CA GLN A 108 9.75 -11.72 13.54
C GLN A 108 9.52 -12.78 12.44
N GLY A 109 10.24 -12.70 11.32
CA GLY A 109 10.12 -13.76 10.32
C GLY A 109 10.70 -13.44 8.97
N ARG A 110 10.94 -14.53 8.20
CA ARG A 110 11.63 -14.51 6.90
C ARG A 110 11.00 -13.58 5.87
N PHE A 111 9.68 -13.38 5.89
CA PHE A 111 8.98 -12.50 4.94
C PHE A 111 9.00 -11.02 5.32
N SER A 112 9.76 -10.63 6.34
CA SER A 112 9.86 -9.25 6.80
C SER A 112 11.27 -8.71 6.64
N ARG A 113 11.37 -7.39 6.42
CA ARG A 113 12.63 -6.63 6.48
C ARG A 113 12.76 -5.83 7.78
N ALA A 114 11.95 -6.16 8.78
CA ALA A 114 12.06 -5.59 10.11
C ALA A 114 13.36 -6.09 10.75
N SER A 115 14.26 -5.19 11.12
CA SER A 115 15.52 -5.57 11.77
C SER A 115 15.26 -6.09 13.19
N PRO A 116 16.00 -7.12 13.65
CA PRO A 116 15.97 -7.55 15.05
C PRO A 116 16.20 -6.40 16.05
N LYS A 117 16.92 -5.34 15.63
CA LYS A 117 17.18 -4.14 16.44
C LYS A 117 15.90 -3.46 16.93
N ILE A 118 14.78 -3.61 16.22
CA ILE A 118 13.47 -3.08 16.66
C ILE A 118 13.11 -3.57 18.06
N TRP A 119 13.30 -4.86 18.32
CA TRP A 119 12.93 -5.47 19.60
C TRP A 119 14.02 -5.35 20.66
N ALA A 120 15.27 -5.13 20.23
CA ALA A 120 16.38 -4.83 21.14
C ALA A 120 16.37 -3.37 21.63
N ASP A 121 15.88 -2.45 20.81
CA ASP A 121 15.84 -1.01 21.05
C ASP A 121 14.43 -0.47 20.77
N TRP A 122 13.46 -1.01 21.50
CA TRP A 122 12.04 -0.68 21.33
C TRP A 122 11.75 0.78 21.61
N GLU A 123 12.46 1.38 22.56
CA GLU A 123 12.30 2.78 22.91
C GLU A 123 12.67 3.69 21.72
N GLU A 124 13.83 3.51 21.10
CA GLU A 124 14.21 4.30 19.93
C GLU A 124 13.32 4.03 18.72
N PHE A 125 12.92 2.77 18.51
CA PHE A 125 11.99 2.43 17.44
C PHE A 125 10.64 3.13 17.60
N SER A 126 10.04 3.04 18.80
CA SER A 126 8.75 3.66 19.11
C SER A 126 8.84 5.19 19.07
N ARG A 127 9.94 5.80 19.55
CA ARG A 127 10.21 7.24 19.39
C ARG A 127 10.24 7.65 17.92
N SER A 128 10.96 6.90 17.07
CA SER A 128 11.05 7.16 15.63
C SER A 128 9.69 7.08 14.93
N MET A 129 8.87 6.08 15.26
CA MET A 129 7.52 5.94 14.72
C MET A 129 6.59 7.07 15.19
N ASN A 130 6.65 7.43 16.48
CA ASN A 130 5.87 8.53 17.03
C ASN A 130 6.27 9.89 16.43
N ALA A 131 7.56 10.09 16.11
CA ALA A 131 8.03 11.27 15.40
C ALA A 131 7.42 11.37 13.99
N MET A 132 7.32 10.26 13.25
CA MET A 132 6.62 10.23 11.96
C MET A 132 5.14 10.59 12.12
N VAL A 133 4.46 10.03 13.12
CA VAL A 133 3.04 10.33 13.39
C VAL A 133 2.83 11.82 13.66
N ARG A 134 3.65 12.41 14.54
CA ARG A 134 3.60 13.85 14.83
C ARG A 134 3.87 14.71 13.59
N ALA A 135 4.91 14.39 12.82
CA ALA A 135 5.23 15.13 11.60
C ALA A 135 4.10 15.08 10.57
N ALA A 136 3.40 13.93 10.47
CA ALA A 136 2.23 13.81 9.61
C ALA A 136 1.04 14.62 10.13
N THR A 137 0.80 14.68 11.45
CA THR A 137 -0.24 15.54 12.03
C THR A 137 0.03 17.03 11.76
N VAL A 138 1.26 17.49 11.95
CA VAL A 138 1.67 18.88 11.63
C VAL A 138 1.52 19.19 10.14
N LEU A 139 1.89 18.23 9.27
CA LEU A 139 1.68 18.41 7.82
C LEU A 139 0.19 18.48 7.46
N ALA A 140 -0.67 17.77 8.18
CA ALA A 140 -2.11 17.86 7.99
C ALA A 140 -2.65 19.25 8.35
N GLU A 141 -2.18 19.82 9.46
CA GLU A 141 -2.50 21.19 9.89
C GLU A 141 -2.09 22.22 8.84
N ALA A 142 -0.86 22.12 8.30
CA ALA A 142 -0.39 22.98 7.23
C ALA A 142 -1.26 22.87 5.96
N GLY A 143 -1.71 21.65 5.63
CA GLY A 143 -2.66 21.41 4.54
C GLY A 143 -3.99 22.11 4.77
N ARG A 144 -4.60 21.96 5.95
CA ARG A 144 -5.87 22.63 6.32
C ARG A 144 -5.75 24.15 6.33
N ALA A 145 -4.60 24.68 6.72
CA ALA A 145 -4.32 26.11 6.70
C ALA A 145 -4.04 26.67 5.29
N GLY A 146 -3.97 25.82 4.25
CA GLY A 146 -3.64 26.24 2.89
C GLY A 146 -2.23 26.81 2.75
N ASN A 147 -1.34 26.56 3.71
CA ASN A 147 -0.01 27.15 3.73
C ASN A 147 0.97 26.30 2.92
N GLU A 148 1.13 26.63 1.64
CA GLU A 148 1.95 25.87 0.69
C GLU A 148 3.43 25.74 1.13
N GLU A 149 4.03 26.81 1.67
CA GLU A 149 5.42 26.78 2.13
C GLU A 149 5.59 25.89 3.37
N ALA A 150 4.65 25.95 4.31
CA ALA A 150 4.62 25.05 5.45
C ALA A 150 4.42 23.59 5.00
N VAL A 151 3.60 23.34 3.98
CA VAL A 151 3.43 22.00 3.38
C VAL A 151 4.72 21.51 2.75
N LYS A 152 5.45 22.33 1.98
CA LYS A 152 6.75 21.96 1.40
C LYS A 152 7.77 21.61 2.49
N SER A 153 7.84 22.41 3.55
CA SER A 153 8.72 22.17 4.69
C SER A 153 8.34 20.89 5.45
N GLY A 154 7.06 20.75 5.81
CA GLY A 154 6.51 19.60 6.52
C GLY A 154 6.66 18.29 5.74
N TYR A 155 6.50 18.32 4.41
CA TYR A 155 6.76 17.17 3.54
C TYR A 155 8.20 16.67 3.66
N ARG A 156 9.19 17.59 3.63
CA ARG A 156 10.60 17.25 3.79
C ARG A 156 10.88 16.71 5.20
N ALA A 157 10.31 17.34 6.23
CA ALA A 157 10.46 16.90 7.62
C ALA A 157 9.91 15.48 7.83
N LEU A 158 8.71 15.20 7.32
CA LEU A 158 8.11 13.86 7.34
C LEU A 158 8.93 12.84 6.53
N GLY A 159 9.48 13.24 5.38
CA GLY A 159 10.40 12.39 4.63
C GLY A 159 11.65 11.99 5.43
N LYS A 160 12.19 12.92 6.24
CA LYS A 160 13.36 12.66 7.09
C LYS A 160 13.07 11.60 8.15
N THR A 161 11.89 11.61 8.78
CA THR A 161 11.51 10.57 9.77
C THR A 161 11.45 9.18 9.14
N CYS A 162 10.91 9.08 7.91
CA CYS A 162 10.89 7.84 7.14
C CYS A 162 12.31 7.31 6.91
N SER A 163 13.21 8.18 6.47
CA SER A 163 14.59 7.80 6.16
C SER A 163 15.39 7.42 7.41
N GLY A 164 15.18 8.12 8.54
CA GLY A 164 15.83 7.83 9.82
C GLY A 164 15.47 6.45 10.34
N CYS A 165 14.17 6.16 10.43
CA CYS A 165 13.69 4.84 10.86
C CYS A 165 14.19 3.73 9.93
N HIS A 166 14.10 3.92 8.60
CA HIS A 166 14.56 2.91 7.66
C HIS A 166 16.05 2.63 7.69
N ARG A 167 16.90 3.61 8.02
CA ARG A 167 18.35 3.38 8.18
C ARG A 167 18.66 2.52 9.40
N ASN A 168 17.92 2.71 10.49
CA ASN A 168 18.19 2.06 11.77
C ASN A 168 17.49 0.69 11.91
N PHE A 169 16.28 0.55 11.37
CA PHE A 169 15.35 -0.52 11.75
C PHE A 169 14.84 -1.35 10.56
N ARG A 170 15.23 -1.02 9.32
CA ARG A 170 14.79 -1.76 8.14
C ARG A 170 15.97 -2.35 7.39
N GLU A 171 15.97 -3.67 7.27
CA GLU A 171 17.00 -4.38 6.51
C GLU A 171 16.96 -3.99 5.02
N LYS A 172 18.15 -3.85 4.44
CA LYS A 172 18.31 -3.65 3.00
C LYS A 172 17.76 -4.88 2.28
N LYS A 173 17.14 -4.68 1.12
CA LYS A 173 16.71 -5.80 0.28
C LYS A 173 17.96 -6.57 -0.12
N LYS A 174 18.09 -7.84 0.30
CA LYS A 174 19.14 -8.72 -0.23
C LYS A 174 18.89 -8.85 -1.73
N ARG A 175 19.81 -8.32 -2.53
CA ARG A 175 19.85 -8.53 -3.97
C ARG A 175 20.73 -9.78 -4.13
N TYR A 176 20.12 -10.93 -4.35
CA TYR A 176 20.89 -12.12 -4.70
C TYR A 176 21.50 -11.87 -6.09
N PRO A 177 22.80 -12.15 -6.30
CA PRO A 177 23.42 -12.04 -7.61
C PRO A 177 22.71 -12.91 -8.65
#